data_AF-A0A1H4LII1-F1
#
_entry.id   AF-A0A1H4LII1-F1
#
_cell.length_a   1.000
_cell.length_b   1.000
_cell.length_c   1.000
_cell.angle_alpha   90.00
_cell.angle_beta   90.00
_cell.angle_gamma   90.00
#
_symmetry.space_group_name_H-M   'P 1'
#
loop_
_entity.id
_entity.type
_entity.pdbx_description
1 polymer ?
#
loop_
_entity_poly.entity_id
_entity_poly.type
_entity_poly.pdbx_seq_one_letter_code
_entity_poly.pdbx_strand_id
1 'polypeptide(L)'
;MAAPANRGGGESGRWDPVAERPLRDSMSGAPFGGGQTWRPLADVSETDDGYVVEVEVPGVAREDLDITLSANELEISGEFVEKKRAGWLRTRSRTRRTGSFEFRTLLARDVDADKITATLADGVLTVTIPKTASVRSRRIEVTTD
;
A
#
# COMPACT_ATOMS: atom_id res chain seq x y z
N MET A 1 -37.02 -35.87 30.44
CA MET A 1 -36.71 -35.88 29.00
C MET A 1 -35.52 -34.95 28.80
N ALA A 2 -34.30 -35.46 28.94
CA ALA A 2 -33.51 -36.16 27.92
C ALA A 2 -33.04 -35.20 26.81
N ALA A 3 -31.75 -34.87 26.87
CA ALA A 3 -30.98 -34.25 25.79
C ALA A 3 -30.95 -35.16 24.55
N PRO A 4 -30.43 -34.63 23.44
CA PRO A 4 -29.46 -35.39 22.69
C PRO A 4 -28.11 -34.68 22.68
N ALA A 5 -27.08 -35.45 23.05
CA ALA A 5 -25.72 -35.24 22.62
C ALA A 5 -25.56 -35.91 21.25
N ASN A 6 -24.86 -35.28 20.31
CA ASN A 6 -24.00 -36.04 19.42
C ASN A 6 -22.70 -35.30 19.12
N ARG A 7 -21.66 -36.11 19.06
CA ARG A 7 -20.23 -35.85 19.19
C ARG A 7 -19.58 -36.17 17.83
N GLY A 8 -18.65 -35.33 17.38
CA GLY A 8 -17.62 -35.61 16.37
C GLY A 8 -16.63 -34.44 16.46
N GLY A 9 -15.37 -34.59 16.90
CA GLY A 9 -14.31 -35.46 16.37
C GLY A 9 -13.81 -34.83 15.05
N GLY A 10 -12.59 -34.34 14.85
CA GLY A 10 -11.37 -34.16 15.64
C GLY A 10 -10.33 -33.52 14.68
N GLU A 11 -9.39 -32.76 15.23
CA GLU A 11 -8.02 -32.45 14.73
C GLU A 11 -7.91 -31.82 13.31
N SER A 12 -7.36 -30.62 13.14
CA SER A 12 -5.95 -30.28 13.37
C SER A 12 -5.76 -28.77 13.13
N GLY A 13 -4.89 -28.15 13.94
CA GLY A 13 -4.64 -26.72 13.90
C GLY A 13 -3.99 -26.26 12.59
N ARG A 14 -4.63 -25.29 11.93
CA ARG A 14 -3.93 -24.35 11.06
C ARG A 14 -3.85 -23.02 11.81
N TRP A 15 -2.70 -22.78 12.41
CA TRP A 15 -2.32 -21.46 12.91
C TRP A 15 -2.18 -20.50 11.72
N ASP A 16 -2.87 -19.35 11.76
CA ASP A 16 -2.83 -18.32 10.72
C ASP A 16 -2.09 -17.08 11.28
N PRO A 17 -0.84 -16.78 10.86
CA PRO A 17 -0.02 -15.72 11.47
C PRO A 17 -0.51 -14.28 11.24
N VAL A 18 -1.60 -14.06 10.52
CA VAL A 18 -2.03 -12.72 10.09
C VAL A 18 -3.41 -12.32 10.63
N ALA A 19 -4.14 -13.23 11.28
CA ALA A 19 -5.54 -12.97 11.63
C ALA A 19 -5.76 -12.18 12.93
N GLU A 20 -4.80 -12.13 13.86
CA GLU A 20 -5.01 -11.41 15.13
C GLU A 20 -3.72 -10.74 15.63
N ARG A 21 -3.45 -9.53 15.15
CA ARG A 21 -2.69 -8.56 15.95
C ARG A 21 -3.70 -7.59 16.55
N PRO A 22 -4.00 -7.65 17.86
CA PRO A 22 -4.57 -6.48 18.52
C PRO A 22 -3.55 -5.36 18.30
N LEU A 23 -3.95 -4.33 17.55
CA LEU A 23 -3.21 -3.08 17.48
C LEU A 23 -3.12 -2.56 18.92
N ARG A 24 -2.02 -2.86 19.59
CA ARG A 24 -1.71 -2.32 20.89
C ARG A 24 -1.51 -0.83 20.67
N ASP A 25 -2.45 -0.10 21.23
CA ASP A 25 -2.32 1.30 21.56
C ASP A 25 -0.95 1.54 22.17
N SER A 26 -0.10 2.26 21.45
CA SER A 26 1.21 2.71 21.90
C SER A 26 1.38 4.10 21.30
N MET A 27 0.65 5.03 21.90
CA MET A 27 0.85 6.45 21.76
C MET A 27 2.33 6.78 21.98
N SER A 28 2.98 7.34 20.96
CA SER A 28 4.14 8.20 21.14
C SER A 28 4.10 9.32 20.11
N GLY A 29 3.51 10.45 20.52
CA GLY A 29 3.70 11.81 20.00
C GLY A 29 3.85 12.01 18.50
N ALA A 30 2.75 12.21 17.78
CA ALA A 30 2.73 12.99 16.55
C ALA A 30 1.67 14.11 16.69
N PRO A 31 2.00 15.39 16.43
CA PRO A 31 1.10 16.53 16.59
C PRO A 31 0.13 16.69 15.41
N PHE A 32 -0.33 15.59 14.84
CA PHE A 32 -1.27 15.59 13.72
C PHE A 32 -2.48 14.74 14.11
N GLY A 33 -3.62 15.41 14.26
CA GLY A 33 -4.85 14.84 14.79
C GLY A 33 -5.31 13.61 14.02
N GLY A 34 -5.95 12.68 14.73
CA GLY A 34 -6.50 11.41 14.22
C GLY A 34 -7.61 11.58 13.18
N GLY A 35 -7.26 12.09 12.00
CA GLY A 35 -8.04 11.94 10.78
C GLY A 35 -7.84 10.54 10.21
N GLN A 36 -8.91 9.92 9.69
CA GLN A 36 -8.77 8.74 8.86
C GLN A 36 -7.94 9.08 7.62
N THR A 37 -6.69 8.61 7.59
CA THR A 37 -5.88 8.61 6.37
C THR A 37 -6.59 7.73 5.33
N TRP A 38 -6.92 8.30 4.17
CA TRP A 38 -7.59 7.55 3.12
C TRP A 38 -6.57 6.88 2.21
N ARG A 39 -6.96 5.76 1.59
CA ARG A 39 -6.11 5.05 0.63
C ARG A 39 -6.45 5.49 -0.80
N PRO A 40 -5.48 5.94 -1.60
CA PRO A 40 -5.69 6.24 -3.01
C PRO A 40 -5.89 4.98 -3.84
N LEU A 41 -6.39 5.15 -5.07
CA LEU A 41 -6.42 4.09 -6.06
C LEU A 41 -5.00 3.86 -6.55
N ALA A 42 -4.61 2.59 -6.65
CA ALA A 42 -3.27 2.23 -7.07
C ALA A 42 -3.25 0.84 -7.71
N ASP A 43 -2.36 0.70 -8.68
CA ASP A 43 -2.03 -0.56 -9.33
C ASP A 43 -0.57 -0.92 -9.06
N VAL A 44 -0.32 -2.21 -8.86
CA VAL A 44 1.02 -2.76 -8.63
C VAL A 44 1.25 -3.86 -9.65
N SER A 45 2.19 -3.63 -10.55
CA SER A 45 2.56 -4.56 -11.61
C SER A 45 3.96 -5.12 -11.35
N GLU A 46 4.13 -6.44 -11.52
CA GLU A 46 5.43 -7.11 -11.49
C GLU A 46 5.84 -7.53 -12.90
N THR A 47 7.09 -7.25 -13.27
CA THR A 47 7.76 -7.68 -14.50
C THR A 47 8.99 -8.53 -14.15
N ASP A 48 9.65 -9.14 -15.14
CA ASP A 48 10.93 -9.83 -14.89
C ASP A 48 12.03 -8.88 -14.38
N ASP A 49 12.02 -7.63 -14.82
CA ASP A 49 13.03 -6.63 -14.49
C ASP A 49 12.75 -5.88 -13.18
N GLY A 50 11.50 -5.80 -12.73
CA GLY A 50 11.14 -4.96 -11.58
C GLY A 50 9.65 -4.88 -11.26
N TYR A 51 9.31 -3.90 -10.43
CA TYR A 51 7.95 -3.51 -10.10
C TYR A 51 7.63 -2.13 -10.65
N VAL A 52 6.37 -1.92 -11.05
CA VAL A 52 5.81 -0.62 -11.40
C VAL A 52 4.59 -0.39 -10.53
N VAL A 53 4.62 0.67 -9.72
CA VAL A 53 3.53 1.08 -8.84
C VAL A 53 2.95 2.39 -9.34
N GLU A 54 1.67 2.40 -9.66
CA GLU A 54 0.96 3.58 -10.16
C GLU A 54 -0.08 3.98 -9.13
N VAL A 55 -0.07 5.25 -8.69
CA VAL A 55 -0.97 5.77 -7.67
C VAL A 55 -1.67 7.02 -8.19
N GLU A 56 -3.00 7.03 -8.15
CA GLU A 56 -3.79 8.20 -8.53
C GLU A 56 -3.78 9.25 -7.42
N VAL A 57 -3.09 10.37 -7.68
CA VAL A 57 -2.95 11.52 -6.77
C VAL A 57 -3.25 12.85 -7.48
N PRO A 58 -4.41 13.00 -8.16
CA PRO A 58 -4.70 14.17 -8.98
C PRO A 58 -4.77 15.44 -8.13
N GLY A 59 -3.92 16.41 -8.43
CA GLY A 59 -3.91 17.73 -7.77
C GLY A 59 -3.04 17.82 -6.53
N VAL A 60 -2.29 16.77 -6.19
CA VAL A 60 -1.23 16.80 -5.17
C VAL A 60 0.05 17.33 -5.82
N ALA A 61 0.75 18.25 -5.16
CA ALA A 61 2.03 18.75 -5.66
C ALA A 61 3.15 17.76 -5.35
N ARG A 62 4.24 17.80 -6.11
CA ARG A 62 5.39 16.92 -5.88
C ARG A 62 5.97 17.09 -4.47
N GLU A 63 6.04 18.33 -3.98
CA GLU A 63 6.55 18.62 -2.64
C GLU A 63 5.66 18.10 -1.50
N ASP A 64 4.40 17.77 -1.79
CA ASP A 64 3.44 17.21 -0.82
C ASP A 64 3.42 15.67 -0.84
N LEU A 65 4.35 15.03 -1.55
CA LEU A 65 4.50 13.58 -1.64
C LEU A 65 5.76 13.12 -0.90
N ASP A 66 5.59 12.09 -0.07
CA ASP A 66 6.69 11.37 0.57
C ASP A 66 6.66 9.91 0.12
N ILE A 67 7.81 9.41 -0.33
CA ILE A 67 7.96 8.05 -0.85
C ILE A 67 9.14 7.42 -0.13
N THR A 68 8.89 6.35 0.60
CA THR A 68 9.92 5.61 1.32
C THR A 68 9.87 4.13 0.98
N LEU A 69 11.05 3.51 0.95
CA LEU A 69 11.19 2.07 0.84
C LEU A 69 12.00 1.60 2.04
N SER A 70 11.37 0.77 2.88
CA SER A 70 12.01 0.18 4.05
C SER A 70 12.01 -1.33 3.93
N ALA A 71 13.20 -1.93 3.84
CA ALA A 71 13.38 -3.33 3.47
C ALA A 71 12.68 -3.63 2.12
N ASN A 72 11.47 -4.20 2.18
CA ASN A 72 10.66 -4.52 1.01
C ASN A 72 9.25 -3.90 1.06
N GLU A 73 9.01 -2.96 1.99
CA GLU A 73 7.74 -2.24 2.08
C GLU A 73 7.90 -0.87 1.42
N LEU A 74 7.14 -0.64 0.34
CA LEU A 74 7.00 0.67 -0.29
C LEU A 74 5.86 1.40 0.39
N GLU A 75 6.14 2.59 0.90
CA GLU A 75 5.17 3.52 1.46
C GLU A 75 5.15 4.80 0.62
N ILE A 76 3.94 5.23 0.25
CA ILE A 76 3.66 6.47 -0.47
C ILE A 76 2.64 7.22 0.37
N SER A 77 3.00 8.40 0.85
CA SER A 77 2.12 9.24 1.63
C SER A 77 2.10 10.68 1.09
N GLY A 78 1.10 11.43 1.50
CA GLY A 78 0.99 12.83 1.14
C GLY A 78 -0.29 13.48 1.64
N GLU A 79 -0.50 14.74 1.29
CA GLU A 79 -1.69 15.49 1.69
C GLU A 79 -2.43 16.06 0.48
N PHE A 80 -3.72 15.76 0.37
CA PHE A 80 -4.57 16.49 -0.56
C PHE A 80 -5.07 17.78 0.10
N VAL A 81 -4.38 18.88 -0.18
CA VAL A 81 -4.76 20.21 0.31
C VAL A 81 -5.90 20.77 -0.53
N GLU A 82 -7.02 21.04 0.12
CA GLU A 82 -8.13 21.70 -0.53
C GLU A 82 -7.82 23.18 -0.80
N LYS A 83 -7.87 23.56 -2.07
CA LYS A 83 -7.90 24.99 -2.44
C LYS A 83 -9.24 25.60 -2.02
N LYS A 84 -9.23 26.39 -0.94
CA LYS A 84 -10.36 27.24 -0.56
C LYS A 84 -10.76 28.12 -1.75
N ARG A 85 -11.97 27.95 -2.25
CA ARG A 85 -12.53 28.82 -3.30
C ARG A 85 -13.12 30.06 -2.63
N ALA A 86 -12.55 31.23 -2.91
CA ALA A 86 -13.08 32.50 -2.41
C ALA A 86 -14.22 33.03 -3.31
N GLY A 87 -15.15 33.79 -2.73
CA GLY A 87 -16.19 34.52 -3.46
C GLY A 87 -17.58 33.86 -3.45
N TRP A 88 -18.27 33.91 -4.59
CA TRP A 88 -19.69 33.56 -4.77
C TRP A 88 -19.96 32.05 -4.96
N LEU A 89 -18.91 31.21 -5.04
CA LEU A 89 -19.06 29.77 -5.19
C LEU A 89 -19.43 29.10 -3.87
N ARG A 90 -20.64 28.55 -3.81
CA ARG A 90 -21.07 27.66 -2.73
C ARG A 90 -20.87 26.21 -3.13
N THR A 91 -20.08 25.46 -2.36
CA THR A 91 -19.97 24.00 -2.51
C THR A 91 -21.29 23.36 -2.12
N ARG A 92 -22.03 22.82 -3.10
CA ARG A 92 -23.31 22.13 -2.85
C ARG A 92 -23.15 20.67 -2.40
N SER A 93 -22.11 20.00 -2.88
CA SER A 93 -21.79 18.62 -2.54
C SER A 93 -20.29 18.41 -2.60
N ARG A 94 -19.77 17.58 -1.71
CA ARG A 94 -18.36 17.21 -1.64
C ARG A 94 -18.24 15.69 -1.65
N THR A 95 -17.64 15.19 -2.73
CA THR A 95 -17.35 13.76 -2.91
C THR A 95 -15.85 13.49 -3.03
N ARG A 96 -15.04 14.52 -3.30
CA ARG A 96 -13.57 14.41 -3.31
C ARG A 96 -13.06 14.17 -1.90
N ARG A 97 -12.14 13.21 -1.77
CA ARG A 97 -11.38 12.99 -0.54
C ARG A 97 -10.39 14.13 -0.36
N THR A 98 -10.20 14.56 0.88
CA THR A 98 -9.30 15.66 1.28
C THR A 98 -8.54 15.27 2.53
N GLY A 99 -7.35 15.83 2.73
CA GLY A 99 -6.47 15.50 3.85
C GLY A 99 -5.47 14.40 3.49
N SER A 100 -4.79 13.90 4.51
CA SER A 100 -3.67 12.95 4.36
C SER A 100 -4.10 11.63 3.76
N PHE A 101 -3.26 11.08 2.90
CA PHE A 101 -3.42 9.75 2.31
C PHE A 101 -2.16 8.93 2.49
N GLU A 102 -2.34 7.61 2.39
CA GLU A 102 -1.26 6.65 2.48
C GLU A 102 -1.57 5.41 1.63
N PHE A 103 -0.57 4.96 0.89
CA PHE A 103 -0.54 3.69 0.19
C PHE A 103 0.70 2.92 0.60
N ARG A 104 0.51 1.63 0.94
CA ARG A 104 1.59 0.71 1.29
C ARG A 104 1.44 -0.59 0.53
N THR A 105 2.55 -1.14 0.09
CA THR A 105 2.62 -2.46 -0.53
C THR A 105 3.93 -3.16 -0.21
N LEU A 106 3.88 -4.50 -0.10
CA LEU A 106 5.06 -5.34 0.08
C LEU A 106 5.55 -5.86 -1.27
N LEU A 107 6.86 -5.76 -1.50
CA LEU A 107 7.55 -6.27 -2.67
C LEU A 107 8.13 -7.66 -2.33
N ALA A 108 7.89 -8.66 -3.19
CA ALA A 108 8.20 -10.04 -2.85
C ALA A 108 9.70 -10.41 -2.97
N ARG A 109 10.52 -9.54 -3.56
CA ARG A 109 11.90 -9.81 -3.99
C ARG A 109 12.83 -8.68 -3.61
N ASP A 110 14.12 -8.97 -3.45
CA ASP A 110 15.13 -7.92 -3.21
C ASP A 110 15.21 -6.96 -4.39
N VAL A 111 15.05 -5.68 -4.08
CA VAL A 111 15.05 -4.56 -5.04
C VAL A 111 16.34 -3.75 -4.98
N ASP A 112 16.70 -3.16 -6.11
CA ASP A 112 17.86 -2.28 -6.23
C ASP A 112 17.44 -0.85 -5.85
N ALA A 113 17.54 -0.53 -4.56
CA ALA A 113 17.06 0.74 -3.99
C ALA A 113 17.76 1.97 -4.61
N ASP A 114 19.00 1.84 -5.06
CA ASP A 114 19.78 2.92 -5.67
C ASP A 114 19.27 3.32 -7.06
N LYS A 115 18.40 2.50 -7.67
CA LYS A 115 17.87 2.71 -9.03
C LYS A 115 16.37 2.96 -9.09
N ILE A 116 15.76 3.24 -7.95
CA ILE A 116 14.33 3.58 -7.91
C ILE A 116 14.12 4.94 -8.57
N THR A 117 13.09 5.03 -9.42
CA THR A 117 12.68 6.28 -10.05
C THR A 117 11.21 6.52 -9.80
N ALA A 118 10.84 7.78 -9.56
CA ALA A 118 9.46 8.20 -9.39
C ALA A 118 9.13 9.38 -10.32
N THR A 119 8.01 9.31 -11.03
CA THR A 119 7.53 10.35 -11.93
C THR A 119 6.08 10.67 -11.63
N LEU A 120 5.74 11.96 -11.56
CA LEU A 120 4.37 12.43 -11.42
C LEU A 120 3.95 13.10 -12.73
N ALA A 121 3.00 12.51 -13.44
CA ALA A 121 2.47 13.04 -14.69
C ALA A 121 0.95 12.88 -14.72
N ASP A 122 0.24 13.92 -15.18
CA ASP A 122 -1.23 13.90 -15.35
C ASP A 122 -2.03 13.46 -14.10
N GLY A 123 -1.48 13.68 -12.90
CA GLY A 123 -2.10 13.29 -11.63
C GLY A 123 -1.87 11.83 -11.22
N VAL A 124 -1.01 11.10 -11.92
CA VAL A 124 -0.60 9.73 -11.58
C VAL A 124 0.88 9.73 -11.19
N LEU A 125 1.16 9.19 -10.01
CA LEU A 125 2.52 8.92 -9.54
C LEU A 125 2.91 7.51 -9.97
N THR A 126 3.94 7.39 -10.79
CA THR A 126 4.53 6.12 -11.22
C THR A 126 5.87 5.92 -10.53
N VAL A 127 6.01 4.85 -9.75
CA VAL A 127 7.25 4.44 -9.09
C VAL A 127 7.75 3.16 -9.75
N THR A 128 8.94 3.23 -10.35
CA THR A 128 9.62 2.07 -10.97
C THR A 128 10.72 1.59 -10.04
N ILE A 129 10.68 0.30 -9.70
CA ILE A 129 11.51 -0.32 -8.69
C ILE A 129 12.21 -1.54 -9.30
N PRO A 130 13.45 -1.41 -9.77
CA PRO A 130 14.18 -2.52 -10.37
C PRO A 130 14.47 -3.63 -9.36
N LYS A 131 14.40 -4.89 -9.81
CA LYS A 131 14.90 -6.04 -9.04
C LYS A 131 16.42 -6.07 -9.08
N THR A 132 17.03 -6.58 -8.02
CA THR A 132 18.47 -6.85 -8.03
C THR A 132 18.83 -7.92 -9.07
N ALA A 133 20.04 -7.83 -9.65
CA ALA A 133 20.49 -8.76 -10.70
C ALA A 133 20.48 -10.25 -10.27
N SER A 134 20.61 -10.50 -8.97
CA SER A 134 20.58 -11.84 -8.36
C SER A 134 19.19 -12.50 -8.40
N VAL A 135 18.13 -11.74 -8.66
CA VAL A 135 16.74 -12.17 -8.45
C VAL A 135 15.95 -12.31 -9.77
N ARG A 136 16.62 -12.24 -10.93
CA ARG A 136 15.99 -12.63 -12.21
C ARG A 136 15.55 -14.09 -12.13
N SER A 137 14.31 -14.34 -12.57
CA SER A 137 13.72 -15.67 -12.53
C SER A 137 14.61 -16.68 -13.28
N ARG A 138 14.89 -17.83 -12.67
CA ARG A 138 15.59 -18.93 -13.35
C ARG A 138 14.56 -19.95 -13.81
N ARG A 139 14.54 -20.24 -15.11
CA ARG A 139 13.76 -21.35 -15.65
C ARG A 139 14.41 -22.66 -15.19
N ILE A 140 13.65 -23.51 -14.52
CA ILE A 140 14.08 -24.86 -14.16
C ILE A 140 13.49 -25.81 -15.22
N GLU A 141 14.36 -26.49 -15.96
CA GLU A 141 13.94 -27.56 -16.87
C GLU A 141 13.66 -28.83 -16.06
N VAL A 142 12.51 -29.46 -16.31
CA VAL A 142 12.14 -30.72 -15.69
C VAL A 142 12.65 -31.84 -16.59
N THR A 143 13.61 -32.64 -16.10
CA THR A 143 14.09 -33.85 -16.76
C THR A 143 13.47 -35.09 -16.16
N THR A 144 13.06 -36.02 -17.01
CA THR A 144 12.58 -37.36 -16.62
C THR A 144 13.65 -38.41 -16.90
N ASP A 145 13.75 -39.44 -16.03
CA ASP A 145 14.59 -40.63 -16.22
C ASP A 145 14.03 -41.55 -17.31
#